data_AF-A0A6V7P3V9-F1
#
_entry.id   AF-A0A6V7P3V9-F1
#
_cell.length_a   1.000
_cell.length_b   1.000
_cell.length_c   1.000
_cell.angle_alpha   90.00
_cell.angle_beta   90.00
_cell.angle_gamma   90.00
#
_symmetry.space_group_name_H-M   'P 1'
#
loop_
_entity.id
_entity.type
_entity.pdbx_description
1 polymer ?
#
loop_
_entity_poly.entity_id
_entity_poly.type
_entity_poly.pdbx_seq_one_letter_code
_entity_poly.pdbx_strand_id
1 'polypeptide(L)'
;MDSAADIRRRSQERLLYTNARGGAGAVVVGAVDAAHRGGHPWEPVPFKHPSTFDTLALDPRRKAEIMADLRDFAEGRDFYSKTGRAWKRGYLLYGPPGTGKSSMIAAMANFLRYDVYDLELAEVHTNSELRKLLMKTTSKSIIVIEDIDCSVNLANRGTAKRPPAAADPAADMIGGDDARTVTLSGLLNFTDGLWSCCGSERIFVFTTNHVEKLDPALLRSGRMDVHVFMSYCTFPALRILMKNYLGSTTRARAKRRMGCGGNWRRRSARRR
;
A
#
# COMPACT_ATOMS: atom_id res chain seq x y z
N MET A 1 -25.61 -12.34 0.98
CA MET A 1 -26.51 -11.18 0.93
C MET A 1 -25.67 -9.97 1.29
N ASP A 2 -25.43 -9.06 0.34
CA ASP A 2 -24.68 -7.82 0.61
C ASP A 2 -25.42 -6.99 1.67
N SER A 3 -24.71 -6.52 2.69
CA SER A 3 -25.32 -5.67 3.72
C SER A 3 -25.73 -4.32 3.13
N ALA A 4 -26.74 -3.65 3.70
CA ALA A 4 -27.12 -2.29 3.29
C ALA A 4 -25.93 -1.31 3.34
N ALA A 5 -24.96 -1.58 4.24
CA ALA A 5 -23.69 -0.88 4.29
C ALA A 5 -22.83 -1.08 3.03
N ASP A 6 -22.81 -2.29 2.46
CA ASP A 6 -22.04 -2.62 1.26
C ASP A 6 -22.63 -1.95 0.01
N ILE A 7 -23.96 -1.90 -0.08
CA ILE A 7 -24.68 -1.22 -1.18
C ILE A 7 -24.42 0.29 -1.14
N ARG A 8 -24.55 0.91 0.05
CA ARG A 8 -24.26 2.34 0.24
C ARG A 8 -22.81 2.69 -0.05
N ARG A 9 -21.88 1.78 0.27
CA ARG A 9 -20.45 1.98 0.02
C ARG A 9 -20.07 1.85 -1.46
N ARG A 10 -20.78 1.02 -2.24
CA ARG A 10 -20.59 0.96 -3.71
C ARG A 10 -20.85 2.29 -4.42
N SER A 11 -21.70 3.15 -3.85
CA SER A 11 -22.01 4.50 -4.34
C SER A 11 -21.15 5.62 -3.75
N GLN A 12 -20.35 5.35 -2.72
CA GLN A 12 -19.51 6.38 -2.07
C GLN A 12 -18.14 6.49 -2.74
N GLU A 13 -17.62 7.72 -2.81
CA GLU A 13 -16.22 7.95 -3.17
C GLU A 13 -15.31 7.36 -2.10
N ARG A 14 -14.22 6.68 -2.52
CA ARG A 14 -13.20 6.15 -1.61
C ARG A 14 -12.44 7.30 -0.97
N LEU A 15 -11.99 7.09 0.26
CA LEU A 15 -11.23 8.07 1.01
C LEU A 15 -9.81 7.57 1.28
N LEU A 16 -8.87 8.51 1.25
CA LEU A 16 -7.53 8.38 1.79
C LEU A 16 -7.51 9.12 3.13
N TYR A 17 -6.96 8.49 4.15
CA TYR A 17 -6.86 9.02 5.49
C TYR A 17 -5.39 9.17 5.86
N THR A 18 -4.98 10.35 6.30
CA THR A 18 -3.60 10.61 6.76
C THR A 18 -3.60 11.00 8.24
N ASN A 19 -2.52 10.69 8.96
CA ASN A 19 -2.33 11.07 10.37
C ASN A 19 -1.38 12.27 10.56
N ALA A 20 -0.98 12.94 9.47
CA ALA A 20 -0.13 14.12 9.53
C ALA A 20 -0.85 15.23 10.31
N ARG A 21 -0.26 15.70 11.41
CA ARG A 21 -0.81 16.85 12.14
C ARG A 21 -0.63 18.09 11.27
N GLY A 22 -1.74 18.70 10.87
CA GLY A 22 -1.75 19.88 9.98
C GLY A 22 -0.67 20.92 10.33
N GLY A 23 0.38 20.94 9.51
CA GLY A 23 1.41 21.97 9.49
C GLY A 23 1.15 22.89 8.29
N ALA A 24 0.65 24.09 8.57
CA ALA A 24 0.67 25.29 7.72
C ALA A 24 0.63 25.05 6.18
N GLY A 25 -0.57 24.89 5.60
CA GLY A 25 -0.70 24.98 4.13
C GLY A 25 -1.86 24.25 3.47
N ALA A 26 -2.70 23.50 4.19
CA ALA A 26 -3.87 22.87 3.60
C ALA A 26 -4.92 23.94 3.27
N VAL A 27 -5.02 24.26 1.98
CA VAL A 27 -6.09 25.07 1.38
C VAL A 27 -7.42 24.51 1.86
N VAL A 28 -8.12 25.29 2.69
CA VAL A 28 -9.44 25.00 3.18
C VAL A 28 -10.42 25.06 2.00
N VAL A 29 -10.59 23.96 1.29
CA VAL A 29 -11.74 23.79 0.39
C VAL A 29 -12.91 23.37 1.27
N GLY A 30 -13.67 24.37 1.73
CA GLY A 30 -14.95 24.17 2.43
C GLY A 30 -14.89 24.41 3.94
N ALA A 31 -14.68 25.67 4.33
CA ALA A 31 -14.81 26.15 5.70
C ALA A 31 -16.29 26.24 6.11
N VAL A 32 -17.00 25.11 6.28
CA VAL A 32 -18.31 25.11 6.96
C VAL A 32 -18.55 23.91 7.90
N ASP A 33 -17.78 22.81 7.81
CA ASP A 33 -18.05 21.60 8.61
C ASP A 33 -16.95 21.22 9.62
N ALA A 34 -16.00 22.12 9.89
CA ALA A 34 -14.89 21.87 10.82
C ALA A 34 -15.31 21.94 12.31
N ALA A 35 -16.46 22.56 12.62
CA ALA A 35 -16.88 22.82 14.00
C ALA A 35 -17.61 21.66 14.72
N HIS A 36 -17.90 20.53 14.03
CA HIS A 36 -18.70 19.43 14.60
C HIS A 36 -18.02 18.05 14.63
N ARG A 37 -16.75 17.93 14.21
CA ARG A 37 -16.02 16.64 14.28
C ARG A 37 -14.92 16.71 15.32
N GLY A 38 -15.25 16.32 16.56
CA GLY A 38 -14.28 16.20 17.65
C GLY A 38 -13.08 15.33 17.26
N GLY A 39 -11.92 15.97 17.09
CA GLY A 39 -10.57 15.38 17.14
C GLY A 39 -10.41 13.95 16.60
N HIS A 40 -10.91 13.67 15.40
CA HIS A 40 -10.62 12.39 14.74
C HIS A 40 -9.17 12.43 14.25
N PRO A 41 -8.31 11.45 14.59
CA PRO A 41 -6.87 11.54 14.32
C PRO A 41 -6.50 11.24 12.86
N TRP A 42 -7.52 11.07 12.01
CA TRP A 42 -7.39 10.78 10.59
C TRP A 42 -8.08 11.88 9.80
N GLU A 43 -7.34 12.53 8.92
CA GLU A 43 -7.86 13.54 8.00
C GLU A 43 -8.27 12.86 6.68
N PRO A 44 -9.57 12.89 6.31
CA PRO A 44 -10.05 12.27 5.07
C PRO A 44 -9.87 13.18 3.86
N VAL A 45 -9.35 12.63 2.77
CA VAL A 45 -9.31 13.26 1.44
C VAL A 45 -9.85 12.29 0.38
N PRO A 46 -10.49 12.77 -0.70
CA PRO A 46 -10.96 11.90 -1.77
C PRO A 46 -9.81 11.10 -2.42
N PHE A 47 -9.93 9.78 -2.47
CA PHE A 47 -8.95 8.90 -3.11
C PHE A 47 -9.25 8.72 -4.60
N LYS A 48 -8.53 9.45 -5.45
CA LYS A 48 -8.71 9.47 -6.93
C LYS A 48 -7.46 9.02 -7.68
N HIS A 49 -6.73 8.02 -7.17
CA HIS A 49 -5.52 7.52 -7.82
C HIS A 49 -5.86 6.71 -9.08
N PRO A 50 -5.25 6.98 -10.25
CA PRO A 50 -5.63 6.34 -11.53
C PRO A 50 -5.11 4.90 -11.68
N SER A 51 -4.11 4.48 -10.89
CA SER A 51 -3.51 3.16 -11.05
C SER A 51 -4.50 2.02 -10.77
N THR A 52 -4.57 1.11 -11.73
CA THR A 52 -5.24 -0.19 -11.65
C THR A 52 -4.24 -1.30 -11.97
N PHE A 53 -4.62 -2.55 -11.68
CA PHE A 53 -3.84 -3.73 -12.06
C PHE A 53 -3.59 -3.83 -13.59
N ASP A 54 -4.41 -3.19 -14.42
CA ASP A 54 -4.20 -3.17 -15.87
C ASP A 54 -3.17 -2.14 -16.31
N THR A 55 -3.09 -1.01 -15.59
CA THR A 55 -2.08 0.03 -15.84
C THR A 55 -0.73 -0.29 -15.21
N LEU A 56 -0.71 -1.15 -14.18
CA LEU A 56 0.50 -1.47 -13.44
C LEU A 56 1.41 -2.38 -14.26
N ALA A 57 2.67 -1.96 -14.40
CA ALA A 57 3.69 -2.70 -15.11
C ALA A 57 4.28 -3.81 -14.24
N LEU A 58 3.53 -4.90 -14.11
CA LEU A 58 3.90 -6.09 -13.35
C LEU A 58 3.90 -7.32 -14.26
N ASP A 59 4.70 -8.33 -13.91
CA ASP A 59 4.62 -9.63 -14.57
C ASP A 59 3.17 -10.17 -14.52
N PRO A 60 2.58 -10.60 -15.65
CA PRO A 60 1.19 -11.02 -15.71
C PRO A 60 0.84 -12.19 -14.77
N ARG A 61 1.78 -13.11 -14.54
CA ARG A 61 1.57 -14.24 -13.65
C ARG A 61 1.53 -13.77 -12.20
N ARG A 62 2.51 -12.98 -11.78
CA ARG A 62 2.52 -12.40 -10.42
C ARG A 62 1.33 -11.49 -10.16
N LYS A 63 0.90 -10.74 -11.18
CA LYS A 63 -0.34 -9.95 -11.15
C LYS A 63 -1.55 -10.84 -10.84
N ALA A 64 -1.70 -11.94 -11.56
CA ALA A 64 -2.82 -12.86 -11.37
C ALA A 64 -2.80 -13.51 -9.97
N GLU A 65 -1.62 -13.93 -9.49
CA GLU A 65 -1.44 -14.48 -8.14
C GLU A 65 -1.88 -13.49 -7.05
N ILE A 66 -1.48 -12.22 -7.15
CA ILE A 66 -1.87 -11.21 -6.16
C ILE A 66 -3.36 -10.88 -6.25
N MET A 67 -3.91 -10.74 -7.46
CA MET A 67 -5.35 -10.48 -7.62
C MET A 67 -6.22 -11.64 -7.10
N ALA A 68 -5.75 -12.88 -7.24
CA ALA A 68 -6.41 -14.05 -6.67
C ALA A 68 -6.38 -14.01 -5.14
N ASP A 69 -5.21 -13.77 -4.52
CA ASP A 69 -5.09 -13.68 -3.06
C ASP A 69 -5.98 -12.59 -2.46
N LEU A 70 -6.04 -11.42 -3.11
CA LEU A 70 -6.91 -10.32 -2.67
C LEU A 70 -8.39 -10.68 -2.73
N ARG A 71 -8.81 -11.43 -3.76
CA ARG A 71 -10.18 -11.91 -3.91
C ARG A 71 -10.50 -12.94 -2.84
N ASP A 72 -9.63 -13.94 -2.67
CA ASP A 72 -9.79 -14.99 -1.68
C ASP A 72 -9.86 -14.40 -0.26
N PHE A 73 -9.06 -13.36 0.02
CA PHE A 73 -9.14 -12.63 1.28
C PHE A 73 -10.50 -11.93 1.47
N ALA A 74 -10.97 -11.18 0.47
CA ALA A 74 -12.22 -10.41 0.54
C ALA A 74 -13.47 -11.31 0.63
N GLU A 75 -13.42 -12.49 0.00
CA GLU A 75 -14.50 -13.49 0.04
C GLU A 75 -14.34 -14.47 1.22
N GLY A 76 -13.19 -14.44 1.91
CA GLY A 76 -12.77 -15.42 2.91
C GLY A 76 -13.40 -15.30 4.31
N ARG A 77 -14.43 -14.46 4.51
CA ARG A 77 -15.04 -14.20 5.84
C ARG A 77 -15.27 -15.47 6.66
N ASP A 78 -15.93 -16.45 6.05
CA ASP A 78 -16.32 -17.69 6.71
C ASP A 78 -15.11 -18.56 7.06
N PHE A 79 -14.06 -18.54 6.23
CA PHE A 79 -12.82 -19.26 6.51
C PHE A 79 -12.11 -18.68 7.74
N TYR A 80 -11.96 -17.35 7.82
CA TYR A 80 -11.35 -16.70 8.98
C TYR A 80 -12.18 -16.92 10.25
N SER A 81 -13.51 -16.80 10.15
CA SER A 81 -14.43 -17.07 11.26
C SER A 81 -14.33 -18.51 11.78
N LYS A 82 -14.42 -19.51 10.88
CA LYS A 82 -14.37 -20.94 11.24
C LYS A 82 -13.03 -21.37 11.84
N THR A 83 -11.94 -20.74 11.43
CA THR A 83 -10.59 -21.07 11.91
C THR A 83 -10.19 -20.28 13.15
N GLY A 84 -11.05 -19.39 13.66
CA GLY A 84 -10.75 -18.53 14.81
C GLY A 84 -9.65 -17.51 14.54
N ARG A 85 -9.37 -17.20 13.27
CA ARG A 85 -8.30 -16.29 12.85
C ARG A 85 -8.86 -14.89 12.67
N ALA A 86 -8.10 -13.87 13.08
CA ALA A 86 -8.43 -12.49 12.76
C ALA A 86 -8.49 -12.29 11.24
N TRP A 87 -9.53 -11.61 10.75
CA TRP A 87 -9.75 -11.38 9.32
C TRP A 87 -8.87 -10.24 8.79
N LYS A 88 -7.57 -10.51 8.78
CA LYS A 88 -6.52 -9.63 8.28
C LYS A 88 -5.62 -10.34 7.28
N ARG A 89 -4.95 -9.54 6.43
CA ARG A 89 -3.93 -10.01 5.49
C ARG A 89 -2.76 -9.03 5.47
N GLY A 90 -1.53 -9.53 5.60
CA GLY A 90 -0.33 -8.72 5.54
C GLY A 90 0.40 -8.83 4.20
N TYR A 91 0.74 -7.69 3.60
CA TYR A 91 1.54 -7.58 2.38
C TYR A 91 2.84 -6.83 2.68
N LEU A 92 3.95 -7.33 2.17
CA LEU A 92 5.23 -6.63 2.12
C LEU A 92 5.60 -6.33 0.67
N LEU A 93 5.60 -5.05 0.30
CA LEU A 93 6.07 -4.57 -1.00
C LEU A 93 7.50 -4.08 -0.86
N TYR A 94 8.45 -4.76 -1.49
CA TYR A 94 9.86 -4.41 -1.35
C TYR A 94 10.60 -4.35 -2.68
N GLY A 95 11.63 -3.51 -2.75
CA GLY A 95 12.46 -3.35 -3.94
C GLY A 95 12.92 -1.91 -4.13
N PRO A 96 13.70 -1.63 -5.20
CA PRO A 96 14.29 -0.33 -5.44
C PRO A 96 13.28 0.84 -5.42
N PRO A 97 13.71 2.06 -5.11
CA PRO A 97 12.85 3.23 -5.22
C PRO A 97 12.37 3.42 -6.68
N GLY A 98 11.15 3.95 -6.83
CA GLY A 98 10.58 4.22 -8.16
C GLY A 98 10.03 3.00 -8.92
N THR A 99 9.98 1.81 -8.33
CA THR A 99 9.40 0.61 -8.98
C THR A 99 7.88 0.49 -8.88
N GLY A 100 7.20 1.53 -8.34
CA GLY A 100 5.74 1.58 -8.31
C GLY A 100 5.09 0.91 -7.10
N LYS A 101 5.77 0.83 -5.95
CA LYS A 101 5.21 0.29 -4.69
C LYS A 101 3.90 1.01 -4.28
N SER A 102 3.90 2.34 -4.22
CA SER A 102 2.68 3.09 -3.89
C SER A 102 1.61 3.00 -5.00
N SER A 103 2.00 2.87 -6.27
CA SER A 103 1.06 2.60 -7.38
C SER A 103 0.40 1.21 -7.28
N MET A 104 1.12 0.22 -6.76
CA MET A 104 0.58 -1.12 -6.47
C MET A 104 -0.47 -1.06 -5.36
N ILE A 105 -0.19 -0.33 -4.27
CA ILE A 105 -1.17 -0.09 -3.19
C ILE A 105 -2.45 0.52 -3.75
N ALA A 106 -2.31 1.55 -4.59
CA ALA A 106 -3.46 2.17 -5.20
C ALA A 106 -4.25 1.23 -6.12
N ALA A 107 -3.57 0.36 -6.86
CA ALA A 107 -4.20 -0.67 -7.67
C ALA A 107 -4.98 -1.68 -6.81
N MET A 108 -4.43 -2.09 -5.66
CA MET A 108 -5.11 -2.96 -4.68
C MET A 108 -6.37 -2.28 -4.12
N ALA A 109 -6.26 -1.03 -3.68
CA ALA A 109 -7.38 -0.25 -3.14
C ALA A 109 -8.51 -0.07 -4.18
N ASN A 110 -8.15 0.23 -5.42
CA ASN A 110 -9.10 0.36 -6.52
C ASN A 110 -9.77 -0.97 -6.89
N PHE A 111 -9.01 -2.07 -6.85
CA PHE A 111 -9.53 -3.41 -7.14
C PHE A 111 -10.55 -3.88 -6.10
N LEU A 112 -10.24 -3.69 -4.81
CA LEU A 112 -11.10 -4.11 -3.70
C LEU A 112 -12.19 -3.09 -3.33
N ARG A 113 -12.06 -1.86 -3.83
CA ARG A 113 -12.85 -0.69 -3.42
C ARG A 113 -12.73 -0.39 -1.91
N TYR A 114 -11.52 -0.45 -1.40
CA TYR A 114 -11.22 -0.16 0.00
C TYR A 114 -10.78 1.29 0.19
N ASP A 115 -11.04 1.81 1.37
CA ASP A 115 -10.44 3.07 1.81
C ASP A 115 -8.97 2.85 2.18
N VAL A 116 -8.14 3.87 2.04
CA VAL A 116 -6.70 3.80 2.30
C VAL A 116 -6.38 4.63 3.54
N TYR A 117 -5.64 4.08 4.48
CA TYR A 117 -5.10 4.77 5.65
C TYR A 117 -3.59 4.81 5.50
N ASP A 118 -3.05 5.97 5.14
CA ASP A 118 -1.63 6.20 5.02
C ASP A 118 -1.07 6.62 6.37
N LEU A 119 -0.41 5.66 7.04
CA LEU A 119 0.14 5.83 8.37
C LEU A 119 1.59 6.27 8.27
N GLU A 120 1.81 7.56 8.47
CA GLU A 120 3.13 8.14 8.62
C GLU A 120 3.65 7.86 10.04
N LEU A 121 4.51 6.84 10.15
CA LEU A 121 5.13 6.41 11.41
C LEU A 121 5.96 7.52 12.09
N ALA A 122 6.54 8.43 11.32
CA ALA A 122 7.39 9.50 11.82
C ALA A 122 6.63 10.50 12.71
N GLU A 123 5.34 10.70 12.42
CA GLU A 123 4.44 11.60 13.16
C GLU A 123 3.84 10.94 14.42
N VAL A 124 4.16 9.67 14.68
CA VAL A 124 3.64 8.94 15.83
C VAL A 124 4.71 8.85 16.92
N HIS A 125 4.45 9.48 18.06
CA HIS A 125 5.44 9.58 19.14
C HIS A 125 5.26 8.54 20.23
N THR A 126 4.18 7.76 20.25
CA THR A 126 4.00 6.71 21.27
C THR A 126 3.27 5.51 20.72
N ASN A 127 3.55 4.32 21.26
CA ASN A 127 2.78 3.11 20.95
C ASN A 127 1.29 3.24 21.29
N SER A 128 0.96 4.06 22.30
CA SER A 128 -0.43 4.38 22.67
C SER A 128 -1.16 5.20 21.61
N GLU A 129 -0.47 6.16 20.98
CA GLU A 129 -1.01 6.95 19.87
C GLU A 129 -1.20 6.09 18.61
N LEU A 130 -0.20 5.26 18.28
CA LEU A 130 -0.29 4.28 17.22
C LEU A 130 -1.52 3.37 17.38
N ARG A 131 -1.70 2.84 18.59
CA ARG A 131 -2.87 2.02 18.93
C ARG A 131 -4.18 2.77 18.73
N LYS A 132 -4.27 4.03 19.18
CA LYS A 132 -5.48 4.86 18.98
C LYS A 132 -5.78 5.09 17.50
N LEU A 133 -4.76 5.33 16.68
CA LEU A 133 -4.90 5.48 15.23
C LEU A 133 -5.47 4.22 14.60
N LEU A 134 -4.86 3.06 14.86
CA LEU A 134 -5.27 1.78 14.27
C LEU A 134 -6.66 1.33 14.76
N MET A 135 -7.03 1.61 16.01
CA MET A 135 -8.38 1.34 16.53
C MET A 135 -9.45 2.20 15.85
N LYS A 136 -9.11 3.40 15.38
CA LYS A 136 -10.02 4.33 14.69
C LYS A 136 -10.07 4.12 13.17
N THR A 137 -9.50 3.03 12.65
CA THR A 137 -9.67 2.64 11.25
C THR A 137 -10.98 1.88 11.03
N THR A 138 -11.59 2.02 9.86
CA THR A 138 -12.82 1.32 9.50
C THR A 138 -12.53 -0.07 8.90
N SER A 139 -13.55 -0.93 8.77
CA SER A 139 -13.46 -2.19 8.03
C SER A 139 -13.32 -1.93 6.52
N LYS A 140 -12.88 -2.95 5.76
CA LYS A 140 -12.65 -2.86 4.31
C LYS A 140 -11.75 -1.68 3.99
N SER A 141 -10.57 -1.71 4.62
CA SER A 141 -9.55 -0.68 4.54
C SER A 141 -8.17 -1.31 4.28
N ILE A 142 -7.31 -0.54 3.62
CA ILE A 142 -5.89 -0.84 3.45
C ILE A 142 -5.12 0.13 4.33
N ILE A 143 -4.39 -0.39 5.30
CA ILE A 143 -3.51 0.38 6.18
C ILE A 143 -2.11 0.28 5.61
N VAL A 144 -1.59 1.42 5.16
CA VAL A 144 -0.29 1.54 4.52
C VAL A 144 0.71 2.04 5.55
N ILE A 145 1.84 1.35 5.64
CA ILE A 145 2.96 1.73 6.47
C ILE A 145 4.18 1.82 5.56
N GLU A 146 4.52 3.05 5.15
CA GLU A 146 5.61 3.28 4.20
C GLU A 146 7.00 3.29 4.87
N ASP A 147 8.02 2.89 4.10
CA ASP A 147 9.44 2.97 4.44
C ASP A 147 9.81 2.45 5.85
N ILE A 148 9.38 1.23 6.16
CA ILE A 148 9.62 0.63 7.49
C ILE A 148 11.11 0.46 7.82
N ASP A 149 12.01 0.43 6.85
CA ASP A 149 13.46 0.42 7.07
C ASP A 149 14.01 1.75 7.61
N CYS A 150 13.36 2.88 7.33
CA CYS A 150 13.74 4.18 7.89
C CYS A 150 13.39 4.27 9.38
N SER A 151 12.24 3.72 9.79
CA SER A 151 11.81 3.72 11.20
C SER A 151 12.69 2.84 12.11
N VAL A 152 13.18 1.70 11.60
CA VAL A 152 14.11 0.81 12.34
C VAL A 152 15.43 1.51 12.64
N ASN A 153 15.94 2.33 11.70
CA ASN A 153 17.17 3.09 11.93
C ASN A 153 17.01 4.21 12.97
N LEU A 154 15.80 4.78 13.11
CA LEU A 154 15.50 5.76 14.16
C LEU A 154 15.57 5.12 15.55
N ALA A 155 15.04 3.91 15.73
CA ALA A 155 15.14 3.16 16.98
C ALA A 155 16.61 2.79 17.31
N ASN A 156 17.40 2.38 16.31
CA ASN A 156 18.80 2.01 16.53
C ASN A 156 19.72 3.22 16.76
N ARG A 157 19.39 4.42 16.30
CA ARG A 157 20.18 5.65 16.59
C ARG A 157 20.09 6.10 18.04
N GLY A 158 19.06 5.71 18.79
CA GLY A 158 19.03 5.87 20.24
C GLY A 158 20.10 5.03 20.98
N THR A 159 20.66 4.02 20.30
CA THR A 159 21.68 3.11 20.84
C THR A 159 23.09 3.34 20.29
N ALA A 160 23.31 4.39 19.49
CA ALA A 160 24.62 4.73 18.94
C ALA A 160 25.53 5.36 20.01
N LYS A 161 26.25 4.49 20.73
CA LYS A 161 27.54 4.68 21.40
C LYS A 161 28.06 6.13 21.47
N ARG A 162 27.89 6.78 22.63
CA ARG A 162 28.86 7.78 23.12
C ARG A 162 30.22 7.06 23.27
N PRO A 163 31.36 7.66 22.86
CA PRO A 163 32.67 7.10 23.18
C PRO A 163 32.86 7.06 24.71
N PRO A 164 33.60 6.07 25.25
CA PRO A 164 33.81 5.94 26.69
C PRO A 164 34.81 7.01 27.14
N ALA A 165 34.30 8.14 27.62
CA ALA A 165 35.10 9.09 28.39
C ALA A 165 34.76 8.91 29.86
N ALA A 166 35.75 8.36 30.60
CA ALA A 166 35.99 8.35 32.05
C ALA A 166 34.81 8.12 33.02
N ALA A 167 35.06 7.22 33.97
CA ALA A 167 34.13 6.71 34.95
C ALA A 167 33.69 7.76 36.00
N ASP A 168 32.37 7.83 36.24
CA ASP A 168 31.75 8.28 37.49
C ASP A 168 30.72 7.20 37.91
N PRO A 169 30.90 6.51 39.05
CA PRO A 169 30.00 5.42 39.46
C PRO A 169 28.92 5.95 40.41
N ALA A 170 27.90 6.64 39.89
CA ALA A 170 26.76 7.08 40.73
C ALA A 170 25.45 7.39 39.96
N ALA A 171 25.19 6.76 38.81
CA ALA A 171 23.92 6.95 38.11
C ALA A 171 23.46 5.67 37.38
N ASP A 172 23.44 4.56 38.10
CA ASP A 172 22.58 3.42 37.74
C ASP A 172 21.21 3.64 38.37
N MET A 173 20.15 3.33 37.62
CA MET A 173 18.71 3.54 37.88
C MET A 173 18.15 4.85 37.28
N ILE A 174 17.82 4.82 35.98
CA ILE A 174 16.47 5.09 35.43
C ILE A 174 16.48 4.50 34.00
N GLY A 175 15.98 3.28 33.87
CA GLY A 175 15.51 2.77 32.58
C GLY A 175 14.19 3.48 32.25
N GLY A 176 14.13 4.18 31.11
CA GLY A 176 12.94 5.00 30.85
C GLY A 176 12.81 5.72 29.51
N ASP A 177 13.50 5.31 28.44
CA ASP A 177 13.35 5.98 27.12
C ASP A 177 12.83 5.08 25.99
N ASP A 178 12.82 3.75 26.17
CA ASP A 178 12.25 2.80 25.18
C ASP A 178 10.71 2.82 25.11
N ALA A 179 10.03 3.51 26.04
CA ALA A 179 8.57 3.64 26.04
C ALA A 179 8.04 4.72 25.09
N ARG A 180 8.91 5.62 24.60
CA ARG A 180 8.55 6.80 23.80
C ARG A 180 8.90 6.69 22.32
N THR A 181 9.57 5.64 21.88
CA THR A 181 9.86 5.46 20.46
C THR A 181 8.93 4.39 19.88
N VAL A 182 8.32 4.69 18.73
CA VAL A 182 7.53 3.69 18.01
C VAL A 182 8.49 2.71 17.39
N THR A 183 8.40 1.44 17.80
CA THR A 183 9.18 0.36 17.21
C THR A 183 8.32 -0.42 16.24
N LEU A 184 8.94 -0.91 15.16
CA LEU A 184 8.27 -1.79 14.20
C LEU A 184 7.75 -3.08 14.87
N SER A 185 8.47 -3.59 15.86
CA SER A 185 8.02 -4.69 16.72
C SER A 185 6.79 -4.32 17.56
N GLY A 186 6.72 -3.09 18.08
CA GLY A 186 5.55 -2.57 18.79
C GLY A 186 4.31 -2.46 17.90
N LEU A 187 4.48 -1.97 16.67
CA LEU A 187 3.43 -1.97 15.64
C LEU A 187 2.90 -3.38 15.36
N LEU A 188 3.80 -4.35 15.16
CA LEU A 188 3.41 -5.71 14.79
C LEU A 188 2.83 -6.50 15.95
N ASN A 189 3.31 -6.28 17.17
CA ASN A 189 2.66 -6.83 18.37
C ASN A 189 1.22 -6.31 18.51
N PHE A 190 0.96 -5.07 18.09
CA PHE A 190 -0.40 -4.55 18.04
C PHE A 190 -1.23 -5.19 16.92
N THR A 191 -0.66 -5.38 15.71
CA THR A 191 -1.41 -6.04 14.62
C THR A 191 -1.71 -7.50 14.92
N ASP A 192 -0.90 -8.20 15.72
CA ASP A 192 -1.11 -9.59 16.12
C ASP A 192 -1.94 -9.79 17.40
N GLY A 193 -2.04 -8.76 18.25
CA GLY A 193 -2.73 -8.87 19.53
C GLY A 193 -4.25 -9.03 19.41
N LEU A 194 -4.91 -9.24 20.56
CA LEU A 194 -6.37 -9.34 20.73
C LEU A 194 -7.15 -8.15 20.14
N TRP A 195 -6.48 -7.04 19.81
CA TRP A 195 -7.05 -5.87 19.14
C TRP A 195 -7.36 -6.10 17.67
N SER A 196 -6.69 -7.05 17.02
CA SER A 196 -7.04 -7.48 15.67
C SER A 196 -8.31 -8.34 15.62
N CYS A 197 -8.83 -8.79 16.77
CA CYS A 197 -10.04 -9.60 16.86
C CYS A 197 -11.34 -8.80 16.71
N CYS A 198 -11.28 -7.48 16.55
CA CYS A 198 -12.45 -6.61 16.33
C CYS A 198 -13.08 -6.77 14.92
N GLY A 199 -13.22 -8.00 14.43
CA GLY A 199 -14.10 -8.45 13.35
C GLY A 199 -13.97 -7.75 11.99
N SER A 200 -12.94 -6.93 11.80
CA SER A 200 -12.85 -6.00 10.68
C SER A 200 -11.87 -6.53 9.64
N GLU A 201 -12.42 -6.80 8.46
CA GLU A 201 -11.72 -7.07 7.20
C GLU A 201 -10.71 -5.94 6.93
N ARG A 202 -9.41 -6.21 7.09
CA ARG A 202 -8.35 -5.20 6.93
C ARG A 202 -7.12 -5.78 6.25
N ILE A 203 -6.50 -5.00 5.38
CA ILE A 203 -5.22 -5.35 4.75
C ILE A 203 -4.15 -4.40 5.30
N PHE A 204 -3.03 -4.96 5.71
CA PHE A 204 -1.83 -4.19 6.06
C PHE A 204 -0.85 -4.28 4.91
N VAL A 205 -0.36 -3.14 4.42
CA VAL A 205 0.67 -3.10 3.39
C VAL A 205 1.88 -2.35 3.92
N PHE A 206 3.00 -3.04 4.00
CA PHE A 206 4.28 -2.49 4.40
C PHE A 206 5.13 -2.25 3.16
N THR A 207 5.78 -1.09 3.06
CA THR A 207 6.75 -0.84 1.99
C THR A 207 8.16 -0.71 2.54
N THR A 208 9.15 -1.25 1.82
CA THR A 208 10.56 -1.06 2.16
C THR A 208 11.44 -1.07 0.93
N ASN A 209 12.54 -0.33 0.97
CA ASN A 209 13.58 -0.42 -0.05
C ASN A 209 14.62 -1.50 0.28
N HIS A 210 14.69 -1.93 1.54
CA HIS A 210 15.76 -2.74 2.12
C HIS A 210 15.21 -3.87 2.99
N VAL A 211 14.76 -4.95 2.36
CA VAL A 211 14.18 -6.11 3.07
C VAL A 211 15.19 -6.80 4.00
N GLU A 212 16.48 -6.72 3.67
CA GLU A 212 17.58 -7.27 4.45
C GLU A 212 17.79 -6.59 5.80
N LYS A 213 17.26 -5.39 6.00
CA LYS A 213 17.33 -4.64 7.26
C LYS A 213 16.19 -4.97 8.22
N LEU A 214 15.20 -5.74 7.76
CA LEU A 214 14.05 -6.11 8.58
C LEU A 214 14.38 -7.31 9.45
N ASP A 215 13.89 -7.28 10.68
CA ASP A 215 13.98 -8.43 11.59
C ASP A 215 13.19 -9.61 10.98
N PRO A 216 13.81 -10.79 10.81
CA PRO A 216 13.14 -12.00 10.32
C PRO A 216 11.87 -12.38 11.10
N ALA A 217 11.75 -11.99 12.38
CA ALA A 217 10.55 -12.21 13.19
C ALA A 217 9.31 -11.47 12.65
N LEU A 218 9.51 -10.44 11.82
CA LEU A 218 8.42 -9.68 11.20
C LEU A 218 7.88 -10.35 9.93
N LEU A 219 8.73 -11.13 9.26
CA LEU A 219 8.43 -11.87 8.03
C LEU A 219 7.65 -13.17 8.26
N ARG A 220 7.21 -13.42 9.51
CA ARG A 220 6.48 -14.63 9.88
C ARG A 220 5.03 -14.56 9.40
N SER A 221 4.51 -15.72 8.97
CA SER A 221 3.09 -15.90 8.63
C SER A 221 2.17 -15.40 9.74
N GLY A 222 1.12 -14.64 9.38
CA GLY A 222 0.20 -13.95 10.30
C GLY A 222 0.49 -12.45 10.46
N ARG A 223 1.72 -12.02 10.15
CA ARG A 223 2.15 -10.61 10.13
C ARG A 223 2.25 -10.09 8.70
N MET A 224 3.19 -10.64 7.94
CA MET A 224 3.45 -10.35 6.54
C MET A 224 3.33 -11.67 5.79
N ASP A 225 2.14 -11.94 5.23
CA ASP A 225 1.83 -13.23 4.60
C ASP A 225 2.32 -13.27 3.15
N VAL A 226 2.20 -12.16 2.43
CA VAL A 226 2.49 -12.07 1.00
C VAL A 226 3.64 -11.11 0.76
N HIS A 227 4.74 -11.63 0.22
CA HIS A 227 5.93 -10.84 -0.11
C HIS A 227 6.02 -10.57 -1.61
N VAL A 228 5.96 -9.31 -2.00
CA VAL A 228 5.98 -8.87 -3.40
C VAL A 228 7.24 -8.07 -3.68
N PHE A 229 8.23 -8.72 -4.29
CA PHE A 229 9.38 -8.02 -4.84
C PHE A 229 9.00 -7.17 -6.07
N MET A 230 9.10 -5.85 -5.98
CA MET A 230 8.90 -4.91 -7.08
C MET A 230 10.25 -4.65 -7.75
N SER A 231 10.60 -5.49 -8.73
CA SER A 231 11.88 -5.43 -9.46
C SER A 231 11.95 -4.26 -10.45
N TYR A 232 13.12 -4.05 -11.04
CA TYR A 232 13.27 -3.23 -12.24
C TYR A 232 12.40 -3.74 -13.41
N CYS A 233 12.25 -2.87 -14.41
CA CYS A 233 11.44 -3.11 -15.59
C CYS A 233 11.88 -4.39 -16.32
N THR A 234 11.03 -5.41 -16.29
CA THR A 234 11.21 -6.64 -17.05
C THR A 234 10.57 -6.51 -18.44
N PHE A 235 10.90 -7.41 -19.37
CA PHE A 235 10.31 -7.38 -20.70
C PHE A 235 8.76 -7.45 -20.70
N PRO A 236 8.09 -8.30 -19.89
CA PRO A 236 6.64 -8.26 -19.74
C PRO A 236 6.11 -6.92 -19.23
N ALA A 237 6.75 -6.34 -18.20
CA ALA A 237 6.37 -5.04 -17.65
C ALA A 237 6.53 -3.91 -18.68
N LEU A 238 7.64 -3.92 -19.44
CA LEU A 238 7.89 -2.97 -20.52
C LEU A 238 6.79 -3.00 -21.58
N ARG A 239 6.31 -4.18 -21.97
CA ARG A 239 5.21 -4.29 -22.94
C ARG A 239 3.92 -3.64 -22.45
N ILE A 240 3.63 -3.74 -21.16
CA ILE A 240 2.48 -3.08 -20.54
C ILE A 240 2.69 -1.55 -20.58
N LEU A 241 3.86 -1.07 -20.17
CA LEU A 241 4.20 0.36 -20.24
C LEU A 241 4.07 0.89 -21.68
N MET A 242 4.67 0.22 -22.66
CA MET A 242 4.58 0.63 -24.07
C MET A 242 3.13 0.69 -24.55
N LYS A 243 2.29 -0.27 -24.16
CA LYS A 243 0.87 -0.26 -24.50
C LYS A 243 0.14 0.93 -23.88
N ASN A 244 0.48 1.28 -22.63
CA ASN A 244 -0.14 2.38 -21.90
C ASN A 244 0.29 3.75 -22.47
N TYR A 245 1.58 3.94 -22.76
CA TYR A 245 2.11 5.22 -23.26
C TYR A 245 1.85 5.45 -24.76
N LEU A 246 1.99 4.41 -25.59
CA LEU A 246 1.92 4.55 -27.07
C LEU A 246 0.54 4.21 -27.65
N GLY A 247 -0.39 3.75 -26.79
CA GLY A 247 -1.65 3.17 -27.21
C GLY A 247 -1.46 1.84 -27.97
N SER A 248 -2.57 1.19 -28.30
CA SER A 248 -2.59 -0.12 -28.99
C SER A 248 -2.25 -0.03 -30.50
N THR A 249 -1.27 0.79 -30.88
CA THR A 249 -1.14 1.28 -32.27
C THR A 249 -0.23 0.43 -33.16
N THR A 250 0.35 -0.67 -32.68
CA THR A 250 1.32 -1.44 -33.49
C THR A 250 0.68 -2.45 -34.45
N ARG A 251 -0.59 -2.83 -34.28
CA ARG A 251 -1.27 -3.80 -35.18
C ARG A 251 -2.13 -3.16 -36.27
N ALA A 252 -2.65 -1.95 -36.06
CA ALA A 252 -3.51 -1.28 -37.04
C ALA A 252 -2.74 -0.55 -38.16
N ARG A 253 -1.52 -0.06 -37.87
CA ARG A 253 -0.73 0.71 -38.86
C ARG A 253 0.05 -0.18 -39.84
N ALA A 254 0.41 -1.41 -39.42
CA ALA A 254 1.10 -2.38 -40.29
C ALA A 254 0.18 -2.97 -41.38
N LYS A 255 -1.10 -3.22 -41.08
CA LYS A 255 -2.09 -3.66 -42.09
C LYS A 255 -2.42 -2.60 -43.13
N ARG A 256 -2.36 -1.30 -42.77
CA ARG A 256 -2.55 -0.20 -43.74
C ARG A 256 -1.38 0.00 -44.71
N ARG A 257 -0.17 -0.49 -44.40
CA ARG A 257 0.98 -0.47 -45.33
C ARG A 257 1.12 -1.73 -46.19
N MET A 258 0.46 -2.83 -45.82
CA MET A 258 0.45 -4.08 -46.62
C MET A 258 -0.87 -4.32 -47.39
N GLY A 259 -1.78 -3.34 -47.42
CA GLY A 259 -3.06 -3.40 -48.13
C GLY A 259 -3.08 -2.78 -49.54
N CYS A 260 -2.00 -2.13 -49.99
CA CYS A 260 -1.90 -1.64 -51.38
C CYS A 260 -1.31 -2.72 -52.31
N GLY A 261 -1.91 -3.91 -52.29
CA GLY A 261 -1.74 -4.92 -53.35
C GLY A 261 -2.75 -4.67 -54.46
N GLY A 262 -2.60 -3.55 -55.18
CA GLY A 262 -3.46 -3.15 -56.29
C GLY A 262 -2.79 -3.38 -57.65
N ASN A 263 -3.02 -4.56 -58.22
CA ASN A 263 -3.13 -4.80 -59.67
C ASN A 263 -1.95 -4.38 -60.60
N TRP A 264 -0.81 -5.06 -60.47
CA TRP A 264 0.19 -5.14 -61.56
C TRP A 264 -0.19 -6.25 -62.54
N ARG A 265 -1.22 -6.04 -63.38
CA ARG A 265 -1.37 -6.80 -64.65
C ARG A 265 -2.42 -6.13 -65.55
N ARG A 266 -2.02 -5.97 -66.81
CA ARG A 266 -2.82 -5.55 -67.99
C ARG A 266 -3.10 -4.06 -68.12
N ARG A 267 -2.18 -3.36 -68.80
CA ARG A 267 -2.51 -2.38 -69.85
C ARG A 267 -1.39 -2.36 -70.89
N SER A 268 -1.39 -3.41 -71.71
CA SER A 268 -0.79 -3.42 -73.03
C SER A 268 -1.66 -2.61 -73.99
N ALA A 269 -1.00 -1.87 -74.88
CA ALA A 269 -1.47 -1.40 -76.19
C ALA A 269 -2.57 -0.32 -76.24
N ARG A 270 -2.16 0.92 -76.57
CA ARG A 270 -2.58 1.69 -77.76
C ARG A 270 -2.18 3.16 -77.58
N ARG A 271 -1.05 3.55 -78.17
CA ARG A 271 -0.82 4.92 -78.65
C ARG A 271 -0.89 4.83 -80.18
N ARG A 272 -1.90 5.47 -80.75
CA ARG A 272 -1.80 6.20 -82.02
C ARG A 272 -1.78 7.67 -81.65
#